data_AF-A0A0E2Z113-F1
#
_entry.id   AF-A0A0E2Z113-F1
#
_cell.length_a   1.000
_cell.length_b   1.000
_cell.length_c   1.000
_cell.angle_alpha   90.00
_cell.angle_beta   90.00
_cell.angle_gamma   90.00
#
_symmetry.space_group_name_H-M   'P 1'
#
loop_
_entity.id
_entity.type
_entity.pdbx_description
1 polymer ?
#
loop_
_entity_poly.entity_id
_entity_poly.type
_entity_poly.pdbx_seq_one_letter_code
_entity_poly.pdbx_strand_id
1 'polypeptide(L)'
;MYLTDYRERTLKDVITQLEPGLFKKVTGLTQPDFQLLVSPRIFNSALMNDAVYKLKRYEDASLSYTGINPHEGEDVGLYDTVLSEKEVKIVYENIPAHAA
;
A
#
# COMPACT_ATOMS: atom_id res chain seq x y z
N MET A 1 1.33 2.86 -6.65
CA MET A 1 0.10 2.14 -7.04
C MET A 1 -0.08 2.13 -8.55
N TYR A 2 -0.45 3.23 -9.21
CA TYR A 2 -0.76 3.21 -10.66
C TYR A 2 0.43 3.28 -11.63
N LEU A 3 1.58 3.77 -11.16
CA LEU A 3 2.74 4.06 -12.02
C LEU A 3 3.88 3.06 -11.84
N THR A 4 3.65 1.97 -11.12
CA THR A 4 4.65 0.99 -10.70
C THR A 4 4.08 -0.41 -10.84
N ASP A 5 4.89 -1.35 -11.31
CA ASP A 5 4.54 -2.77 -11.33
C ASP A 5 4.67 -3.42 -9.94
N TYR A 6 5.29 -2.72 -8.98
CA TYR A 6 5.49 -3.19 -7.61
C TYR A 6 4.35 -2.80 -6.66
N ARG A 7 3.09 -2.81 -7.16
CA ARG A 7 1.91 -2.35 -6.42
C ARG A 7 1.79 -3.00 -5.04
N GLU A 8 2.05 -4.30 -4.95
CA GLU A 8 1.92 -5.10 -3.72
C GLU A 8 3.19 -5.21 -2.87
N ARG A 9 4.24 -4.45 -3.21
CA ARG A 9 5.34 -4.18 -2.27
C ARG A 9 4.95 -3.04 -1.34
N THR A 10 5.68 -2.88 -0.24
CA THR A 10 5.46 -1.74 0.65
C THR A 10 5.76 -0.44 -0.11
N LEU A 11 4.93 0.59 0.07
CA LEU A 11 5.15 1.88 -0.57
C LEU A 11 6.52 2.46 -0.20
N LYS A 12 6.97 2.22 1.04
CA LYS A 12 8.28 2.61 1.53
C LYS A 12 9.41 1.95 0.75
N ASP A 13 9.31 0.66 0.43
CA ASP A 13 10.32 -0.04 -0.40
C ASP A 13 10.27 0.42 -1.85
N VAL A 14 9.09 0.71 -2.39
CA VAL A 14 8.96 1.30 -3.73
C VAL A 14 9.70 2.64 -3.80
N ILE A 15 9.53 3.49 -2.78
CA ILE A 15 10.17 4.81 -2.72
C ILE A 15 11.68 4.73 -2.50
N THR A 16 12.14 3.80 -1.67
CA THR A 16 13.54 3.79 -1.19
C THR A 16 14.45 2.82 -1.95
N GLN A 17 13.90 1.72 -2.47
CA GLN A 17 14.68 0.61 -3.03
C GLN A 17 14.35 0.33 -4.49
N LEU A 18 13.08 0.16 -4.82
CA LEU A 18 12.67 -0.36 -6.13
C LEU A 18 12.64 0.73 -7.21
N GLU A 19 12.00 1.86 -6.93
CA GLU A 19 11.80 2.93 -7.91
C GLU A 19 11.98 4.35 -7.33
N PRO A 20 13.15 4.67 -6.73
CA PRO A 20 13.40 6.00 -6.18
C PRO A 20 13.36 7.11 -7.25
N GLY A 21 13.68 6.77 -8.51
CA GLY A 21 13.57 7.70 -9.64
C GLY A 21 12.12 8.10 -9.95
N LEU A 22 11.18 7.16 -9.83
CA LEU A 22 9.75 7.42 -10.01
C LEU A 22 9.23 8.35 -8.92
N PHE A 23 9.59 8.10 -7.66
CA PHE A 23 9.23 8.97 -6.54
C PHE A 23 9.71 10.41 -6.75
N LYS A 24 10.97 10.59 -7.15
CA LYS A 24 11.51 11.93 -7.46
C LYS A 24 10.81 12.57 -8.63
N LYS A 25 10.48 11.81 -9.69
CA LYS A 25 9.76 12.33 -10.86
C LYS A 25 8.36 12.83 -10.51
N VAL A 26 7.63 12.12 -9.64
CA VAL A 26 6.25 12.46 -9.28
C VAL A 26 6.17 13.55 -8.22
N THR A 27 7.05 13.52 -7.21
CA THR A 27 6.97 14.43 -6.05
C THR A 27 7.97 15.58 -6.09
N GLY A 28 9.04 15.46 -6.89
CA GLY A 28 10.20 16.35 -6.85
C GLY A 28 11.16 16.09 -5.69
N LEU A 29 10.82 15.20 -4.75
CA LEU A 29 11.60 14.95 -3.53
C LEU A 29 12.67 13.87 -3.73
N THR A 30 13.78 14.00 -3.01
CA THR A 30 14.83 12.98 -2.95
C THR A 30 14.61 12.00 -1.80
N GLN A 31 15.35 10.88 -1.78
CA GLN A 31 15.29 9.93 -0.66
C GLN A 31 15.70 10.56 0.69
N PRO A 32 16.74 11.41 0.77
CA PRO A 32 17.01 12.19 1.98
C PRO A 32 15.82 13.05 2.44
N ASP A 33 15.15 13.75 1.52
CA ASP A 33 13.96 14.57 1.85
C ASP A 33 12.84 13.69 2.40
N PHE A 34 12.59 12.53 1.79
CA PHE A 34 11.63 11.57 2.29
C PHE A 34 11.97 11.12 3.72
N GLN A 35 13.25 10.84 4.03
CA GLN A 35 13.65 10.48 5.38
C GLN A 35 13.47 11.60 6.40
N LEU A 36 13.63 12.86 5.98
CA LEU A 36 13.32 14.01 6.83
C LEU A 36 11.82 14.15 7.15
N LEU A 37 10.93 13.62 6.29
CA LEU A 37 9.49 13.56 6.56
C LEU A 37 9.13 12.36 7.45
N VAL A 38 9.82 11.23 7.29
CA VAL A 38 9.58 10.04 8.12
C VAL A 38 10.07 10.24 9.55
N SER A 39 11.24 10.85 9.74
CA SER A 39 11.91 11.00 11.05
C SER A 39 11.07 11.69 12.14
N PRO A 40 10.41 12.84 11.88
CA PRO A 40 9.53 13.48 12.85
C PRO A 40 8.14 12.84 12.95
N ARG A 41 7.93 11.64 12.36
CA ARG A 41 6.64 10.94 12.28
C ARG A 41 5.54 11.74 11.57
N ILE A 42 5.89 12.63 10.64
CA ILE A 42 4.88 13.25 9.75
C ILE A 42 4.18 12.13 8.97
N PHE A 43 4.94 11.13 8.51
CA PHE A 43 4.39 9.87 8.04
C PHE A 43 4.29 8.86 9.20
N ASN A 44 3.14 8.87 9.86
CA ASN A 44 2.80 7.87 10.86
C ASN A 44 2.43 6.55 10.16
N SER A 45 3.20 5.49 10.39
CA SER A 45 3.00 4.18 9.74
C SER A 45 1.59 3.61 9.91
N ALA A 46 0.98 3.71 11.09
CA ALA A 46 -0.35 3.13 11.32
C ALA A 46 -1.41 3.85 10.48
N LEU A 47 -1.39 5.19 10.46
CA LEU A 47 -2.30 5.99 9.64
C LEU A 47 -2.03 5.80 8.15
N MET A 48 -0.76 5.70 7.75
CA MET A 48 -0.38 5.50 6.36
C MET A 48 -0.77 4.11 5.86
N ASN A 49 -0.61 3.05 6.66
CA ASN A 49 -1.05 1.70 6.30
C ASN A 49 -2.56 1.66 6.08
N ASP A 50 -3.33 2.24 6.98
CA ASP A 50 -4.79 2.36 6.85
C ASP A 50 -5.21 3.17 5.61
N ALA A 51 -4.54 4.31 5.35
CA ALA A 51 -4.82 5.13 4.18
C ALA A 51 -4.49 4.42 2.86
N VAL A 52 -3.33 3.76 2.77
CA VAL A 52 -2.93 3.00 1.58
C VAL A 52 -3.90 1.85 1.33
N TYR A 53 -4.23 1.08 2.38
CA TYR A 53 -5.21 0.00 2.28
C TYR A 53 -6.56 0.47 1.73
N LYS A 54 -7.11 1.54 2.32
CA LYS A 54 -8.40 2.11 1.89
C LYS A 54 -8.34 2.54 0.44
N LEU A 55 -7.26 3.19 0.01
CA LEU A 55 -7.07 3.59 -1.39
C LEU A 55 -7.12 2.38 -2.33
N LYS A 56 -6.43 1.28 -2.01
CA LYS A 56 -6.48 0.02 -2.76
C LYS A 56 -7.89 -0.53 -2.82
N ARG A 57 -8.57 -0.62 -1.67
CA ARG A 57 -9.93 -1.16 -1.59
C ARG A 57 -10.92 -0.39 -2.45
N TYR A 58 -10.83 0.93 -2.50
CA TYR A 58 -11.70 1.75 -3.35
C TYR A 58 -11.40 1.56 -4.84
N GLU A 59 -10.12 1.41 -5.20
CA GLU A 59 -9.71 1.08 -6.58
C GLU A 59 -10.22 -0.31 -6.99
N ASP A 60 -9.94 -1.34 -6.19
CA ASP A 60 -10.30 -2.73 -6.47
C ASP A 60 -11.82 -2.89 -6.58
N ALA A 61 -12.58 -2.24 -5.69
CA ALA A 61 -14.04 -2.22 -5.79
C ALA A 61 -14.53 -1.59 -7.11
N SER A 62 -13.87 -0.53 -7.57
CA SER A 62 -14.21 0.14 -8.84
C SER A 62 -13.91 -0.75 -10.05
N LEU A 63 -12.81 -1.50 -10.02
CA LEU A 63 -12.43 -2.46 -11.07
C LEU A 63 -13.33 -3.70 -11.07
N SER A 64 -13.66 -4.24 -9.90
CA SER A 64 -14.52 -5.42 -9.76
C SER A 64 -15.91 -5.21 -10.35
N TYR A 65 -16.46 -3.98 -10.28
CA TYR A 65 -17.74 -3.64 -10.88
C TYR A 65 -17.72 -3.78 -12.42
N THR A 66 -16.54 -3.64 -13.03
CA THR A 66 -16.33 -3.85 -14.47
C THR A 66 -15.98 -5.30 -14.82
N GLY A 67 -15.93 -6.20 -13.83
CA GLY A 67 -15.58 -7.61 -13.99
C GLY A 67 -14.07 -7.89 -14.00
N ILE A 68 -13.24 -6.94 -13.57
CA ILE A 68 -11.78 -7.07 -13.54
C ILE A 68 -11.32 -7.19 -12.09
N ASN A 69 -10.62 -8.28 -11.75
CA ASN A 69 -9.98 -8.46 -10.44
C ASN A 69 -8.49 -8.82 -10.62
N PRO A 70 -7.62 -7.82 -10.85
CA PRO A 70 -6.24 -8.07 -11.24
C PRO A 70 -5.35 -8.55 -10.09
N HIS A 71 -5.78 -8.38 -8.85
CA HIS A 71 -4.98 -8.66 -7.64
C HIS A 71 -5.58 -9.78 -6.78
N GLU A 72 -6.40 -10.64 -7.37
CA GLU A 72 -7.04 -11.74 -6.65
C GLU A 72 -6.00 -12.72 -6.11
N GLY A 73 -6.04 -12.99 -4.81
CA GLY A 73 -5.13 -13.93 -4.14
C GLY A 73 -3.70 -13.42 -3.94
N GLU A 74 -3.40 -12.17 -4.30
CA GLU A 74 -2.13 -11.52 -3.99
C GLU A 74 -2.10 -11.02 -2.53
N ASP A 75 -0.90 -10.98 -1.95
CA ASP A 75 -0.70 -10.26 -0.69
C ASP A 75 -0.90 -8.74 -0.92
N VAL A 76 -1.38 -8.04 0.10
CA VAL A 76 -1.69 -6.61 0.03
C VAL A 76 -0.53 -5.80 0.61
N GLY A 77 0.21 -5.13 -0.25
CA GLY A 77 1.27 -4.18 0.13
C GLY A 77 0.71 -2.87 0.66
N LEU A 78 1.08 -2.47 1.88
CA LEU A 78 0.68 -1.23 2.53
C LEU A 78 1.79 -0.18 2.48
N TYR A 79 1.83 0.73 3.45
CA TYR A 79 2.89 1.74 3.52
C TYR A 79 4.24 1.13 3.90
N ASP A 80 4.31 0.39 5.00
CA ASP A 80 5.53 -0.26 5.49
C ASP A 80 5.35 -1.72 5.90
N THR A 81 4.16 -2.28 5.71
CA THR A 81 3.84 -3.68 5.95
C THR A 81 3.20 -4.32 4.72
N VAL A 82 3.20 -5.66 4.69
CA VAL A 82 2.47 -6.46 3.71
C VAL A 82 1.56 -7.38 4.51
N LEU A 83 0.31 -7.53 4.08
CA LEU A 83 -0.68 -8.40 4.71
C LEU A 83 -1.19 -9.44 3.72
N SER A 84 -1.30 -10.69 4.14
CA SER A 84 -2.05 -11.70 3.40
C SER A 84 -3.54 -11.39 3.39
N GLU A 85 -4.27 -11.98 2.44
CA GLU A 85 -5.73 -11.82 2.34
C GLU A 85 -6.46 -12.16 3.66
N LYS A 86 -5.97 -13.18 4.39
CA LYS A 86 -6.52 -13.57 5.69
C LYS A 86 -6.31 -12.50 6.75
N GLU A 87 -5.12 -11.91 6.80
CA GLU A 87 -4.81 -10.84 7.75
C GLU A 87 -5.62 -9.58 7.44
N VAL A 88 -5.82 -9.25 6.16
CA VAL A 88 -6.68 -8.15 5.74
C VAL A 88 -8.11 -8.32 6.26
N LYS A 89 -8.69 -9.52 6.11
CA LYS A 89 -10.05 -9.83 6.60
C LYS A 89 -10.18 -9.64 8.11
N ILE A 90 -9.16 -9.99 8.87
CA ILE A 90 -9.14 -9.84 10.32
C ILE A 90 -8.96 -8.36 10.72
N VAL A 91 -7.99 -7.67 10.13
CA VAL A 91 -7.56 -6.33 10.54
C VAL A 91 -8.55 -5.25 10.09
N TYR A 92 -9.11 -5.39 8.88
CA TYR A 92 -9.90 -4.33 8.25
C TYR A 92 -11.37 -4.69 8.01
N GLU A 93 -11.72 -5.97 7.88
CA GLU A 93 -13.10 -6.40 7.64
C GLU A 93 -13.80 -6.93 8.89
N ASN A 94 -13.11 -6.94 10.05
CA ASN A 94 -13.60 -7.49 11.32
C ASN A 94 -14.16 -8.92 11.19
N ILE A 95 -13.63 -9.72 10.26
CA ILE A 95 -14.02 -11.12 10.10
C ILE A 95 -13.21 -11.95 11.11
N PRO A 96 -13.88 -12.70 12.01
CA PRO A 96 -13.19 -13.46 13.04
C PRO A 96 -12.37 -14.60 12.42
N ALA A 97 -11.15 -14.80 12.93
CA ALA A 97 -10.16 -15.77 12.44
C ALA A 97 -10.61 -17.26 12.48
N HIS A 98 -11.78 -17.55 13.03
CA HIS A 98 -12.36 -18.90 13.16
C HIS A 98 -13.57 -19.16 12.26
N ALA A 99 -13.87 -18.28 11.30
CA ALA A 99 -15.02 -18.45 10.40
C ALA A 99 -14.71 -19.17 9.07
N ALA A 100 -13.60 -19.91 8.97
CA ALA A 100 -13.23 -20.68 7.76
C ALA A 100 -13.01 -22.16 8.08
#